data_AF-A0A327Z239-F1
#
_entry.id   AF-A0A327Z239-F1
#
_cell.length_a   1.000
_cell.length_b   1.000
_cell.length_c   1.000
_cell.angle_alpha   90.00
_cell.angle_beta   90.00
_cell.angle_gamma   90.00
#
_symmetry.space_group_name_H-M   'P 1'
#
loop_
_entity.id
_entity.type
_entity.pdbx_description
1 polymer ?
#
loop_
_entity_poly.entity_id
_entity_poly.type
_entity_poly.pdbx_seq_one_letter_code
_entity_poly.pdbx_strand_id
1 'polypeptide(L)'
;MVSQITKGIKISVLTSFEGTYFKNYKIHFAFAYHVTIENQSKDSVQLTTRHWEIYDALNNVEVVDGEGVIGKKPVIKPGESYTYSSGCLLSSPIGAMKGYFNMVNFTTTRSFRVTIPTFKLSAPFAIN
;
A
#
# COMPACT_ATOMS: atom_id res chain seq x y z
N MET A 1 4.49 12.20 0.17
CA MET A 1 5.13 10.87 0.31
C MET A 1 5.26 10.55 1.78
N VAL A 2 4.94 9.33 2.19
CA VAL A 2 5.19 8.83 3.56
C VAL A 2 6.07 7.58 3.49
N SER A 3 6.83 7.28 4.55
CA SER A 3 7.62 6.05 4.60
C SER A 3 7.80 5.52 6.01
N GLN A 4 8.03 4.21 6.13
CA GLN A 4 8.30 3.55 7.41
C GLN A 4 9.23 2.35 7.20
N ILE A 5 10.15 2.14 8.14
CA ILE A 5 11.03 0.97 8.16
C ILE A 5 10.53 -0.01 9.21
N THR A 6 10.35 -1.27 8.84
CA THR A 6 10.02 -2.37 9.76
C THR A 6 10.95 -3.54 9.45
N LYS A 7 11.71 -4.01 10.46
CA LYS A 7 12.62 -5.17 10.33
C LYS A 7 13.59 -5.06 9.14
N GLY A 8 14.11 -3.86 8.87
CA GLY A 8 15.04 -3.61 7.76
C GLY A 8 14.39 -3.50 6.38
N ILE A 9 13.06 -3.55 6.28
CA ILE A 9 12.33 -3.30 5.04
C ILE A 9 11.69 -1.92 5.13
N LYS A 10 12.04 -1.04 4.18
CA LYS A 10 11.45 0.30 4.08
C LYS A 10 10.31 0.27 3.08
N ILE A 11 9.14 0.73 3.52
CA ILE A 11 7.98 0.96 2.66
C ILE A 11 7.83 2.46 2.47
N SER A 12 7.82 2.91 1.22
CA SER A 12 7.55 4.29 0.84
C SER A 12 6.28 4.34 -0.01
N VAL A 13 5.36 5.26 0.28
CA VAL A 13 4.11 5.42 -0.45
C VAL A 13 3.97 6.85 -0.96
N LEU A 14 3.72 6.96 -2.26
CA LEU A 14 3.31 8.19 -2.94
C LEU A 14 1.87 8.01 -3.42
N THR A 15 1.07 9.07 -3.34
CA THR A 15 -0.35 9.05 -3.72
C THR A 15 -0.65 10.22 -4.64
N SER A 16 -1.56 10.03 -5.58
CA SER A 16 -2.08 11.07 -6.47
C SER A 16 -3.59 10.93 -6.60
N PHE A 17 -4.26 12.07 -6.77
CA PHE A 17 -5.68 12.12 -7.09
C PHE A 17 -5.83 12.09 -8.62
N GLU A 18 -6.58 11.13 -9.13
CA GLU A 18 -6.73 10.85 -10.56
C GLU A 18 -8.03 11.43 -11.14
N GLY A 19 -8.87 12.05 -10.30
CA GLY A 19 -10.12 12.67 -10.71
C GLY A 19 -11.35 11.99 -10.11
N THR A 20 -12.51 12.34 -10.68
CA THR A 20 -13.80 11.81 -10.25
C THR A 20 -14.44 10.97 -11.33
N TYR A 21 -15.15 9.93 -10.92
CA TYR A 21 -15.87 9.02 -11.80
C TYR A 21 -17.32 8.93 -11.34
N PHE A 22 -18.25 8.97 -12.29
CA PHE A 22 -19.66 8.73 -11.99
C PHE A 22 -19.96 7.23 -12.17
N LYS A 23 -20.38 6.56 -11.11
CA LYS A 23 -20.74 5.13 -11.12
C LYS A 23 -21.92 4.89 -10.19
N ASN A 24 -22.85 4.04 -10.59
CA ASN A 24 -24.03 3.68 -9.79
C ASN A 24 -24.79 4.91 -9.25
N TYR A 25 -24.95 5.95 -10.09
CA TYR A 25 -25.60 7.21 -9.74
C TYR A 25 -24.93 8.00 -8.60
N LYS A 26 -23.65 7.73 -8.31
CA LYS A 26 -22.85 8.43 -7.30
C LYS A 26 -21.50 8.86 -7.88
N ILE A 27 -20.94 9.94 -7.32
CA ILE A 27 -19.58 10.37 -7.59
C ILE A 27 -18.62 9.53 -6.74
N HIS A 28 -17.57 9.02 -7.37
CA HIS A 28 -16.44 8.38 -6.73
C HIS A 28 -15.17 9.17 -7.00
N PHE A 29 -14.23 9.11 -6.07
CA PHE A 29 -12.94 9.78 -6.13
C PHE A 29 -11.87 8.73 -6.34
N ALA A 30 -11.14 8.84 -7.45
CA ALA A 30 -10.08 7.90 -7.79
C ALA A 30 -8.73 8.41 -7.30
N PHE A 31 -7.98 7.50 -6.69
CA PHE A 31 -6.62 7.75 -6.25
C PHE A 31 -5.71 6.66 -6.79
N ALA A 32 -4.52 7.06 -7.24
CA ALA A 32 -3.43 6.14 -7.48
C ALA A 32 -2.48 6.18 -6.28
N TYR A 33 -1.84 5.05 -6.02
CA TYR A 33 -0.76 4.95 -5.06
C TYR A 33 0.39 4.14 -5.64
N HIS A 34 1.60 4.60 -5.37
CA HIS A 34 2.86 3.97 -5.75
C HIS A 34 3.57 3.53 -4.48
N VAL A 35 3.76 2.22 -4.33
CA VAL A 35 4.46 1.63 -3.19
C VAL A 35 5.84 1.17 -3.64
N THR A 36 6.87 1.69 -2.98
CA THR A 36 8.25 1.23 -3.11
C THR A 36 8.62 0.41 -1.88
N ILE A 37 9.10 -0.81 -2.10
CA ILE A 37 9.56 -1.74 -1.08
C ILE A 37 11.07 -1.85 -1.22
N GLU A 38 11.83 -1.31 -0.27
CA GLU A 38 13.31 -1.35 -0.29
C GLU A 38 13.80 -2.32 0.78
N ASN A 39 14.64 -3.28 0.40
CA ASN A 39 15.27 -4.19 1.34
C ASN A 39 16.60 -3.62 1.82
N GLN A 40 16.60 -3.06 3.03
CA GLN A 40 17.78 -2.52 3.71
C GLN A 40 18.39 -3.53 4.70
N SER A 41 17.89 -4.77 4.70
CA SER A 41 18.44 -5.87 5.49
C SER A 41 19.58 -6.57 4.74
N LYS A 42 20.19 -7.56 5.39
CA LYS A 42 21.30 -8.35 4.83
C LYS A 42 20.84 -9.62 4.10
N ASP A 43 19.56 -9.98 4.21
CA ASP A 43 19.02 -11.21 3.68
C ASP A 43 18.06 -10.94 2.53
N SER A 44 17.99 -11.86 1.56
CA SER A 44 16.92 -11.85 0.56
C SER A 44 15.57 -12.15 1.20
N VAL A 45 14.56 -11.37 0.86
CA VAL A 45 13.19 -11.52 1.38
C VAL A 45 12.19 -11.67 0.24
N GLN A 46 11.08 -12.35 0.48
CA GLN A 46 9.99 -12.46 -0.47
C GLN A 46 8.68 -11.96 0.12
N LEU A 47 7.98 -11.10 -0.61
CA LEU A 47 6.60 -10.72 -0.28
C LEU A 47 5.66 -11.86 -0.65
N THR A 48 4.83 -12.32 0.30
CA THR A 48 3.91 -13.43 0.09
C THR A 48 2.45 -12.98 0.01
N THR A 49 2.01 -12.14 0.94
CA THR A 49 0.62 -11.64 1.01
C THR A 49 0.59 -10.18 1.47
N ARG A 50 -0.52 -9.52 1.19
CA ARG A 50 -0.82 -8.15 1.62
C ARG A 50 -2.13 -8.14 2.41
N HIS A 51 -2.19 -7.22 3.36
CA HIS A 51 -3.39 -6.85 4.09
C HIS A 51 -3.54 -5.34 4.05
N TRP A 52 -4.72 -4.86 3.69
CA TRP A 52 -5.07 -3.45 3.66
C TRP A 52 -6.32 -3.19 4.47
N GLU A 53 -6.30 -2.09 5.22
CA GLU A 53 -7.47 -1.45 5.81
C GLU A 53 -7.66 -0.10 5.11
N ILE A 54 -8.83 0.09 4.50
CA ILE A 54 -9.19 1.28 3.72
C ILE A 54 -10.26 2.03 4.50
N TYR A 55 -9.95 3.28 4.83
CA TYR A 55 -10.80 4.19 5.57
C TYR A 55 -11.36 5.23 4.60
N ASP A 56 -12.66 5.16 4.35
CA ASP A 56 -13.41 6.14 3.57
C ASP A 56 -14.25 6.96 4.56
N ALA A 57 -14.13 8.29 4.55
CA ALA A 57 -14.86 9.12 5.50
C ALA A 57 -16.39 9.02 5.38
N LEU A 58 -16.90 8.51 4.25
CA LEU A 58 -18.33 8.31 3.98
C LEU A 58 -18.78 6.84 4.01
N ASN A 59 -17.89 5.88 4.31
CA ASN A 59 -18.23 4.45 4.37
C ASN A 59 -17.60 3.76 5.60
N ASN A 60 -17.99 2.51 5.82
CA ASN A 60 -17.31 1.64 6.77
C ASN A 60 -15.90 1.28 6.27
N VAL A 61 -15.05 0.87 7.21
CA VAL A 61 -13.71 0.36 6.87
C VAL A 61 -13.82 -0.89 6.00
N GLU A 62 -13.13 -0.88 4.87
CA GLU A 62 -12.98 -2.03 3.98
C GLU A 62 -11.65 -2.73 4.26
N VAL A 63 -11.67 -4.06 4.31
CA VAL A 63 -10.48 -4.88 4.49
C VAL A 63 -10.21 -5.66 3.21
N VAL A 64 -8.99 -5.54 2.69
CA VAL A 64 -8.56 -6.24 1.47
C VAL A 64 -7.32 -7.07 1.77
N ASP A 65 -7.52 -8.38 1.82
CA ASP A 65 -6.46 -9.38 1.89
C ASP A 65 -6.18 -9.98 0.50
N GLY A 66 -4.93 -10.35 0.23
CA GLY A 66 -4.62 -11.03 -1.01
C GLY A 66 -3.19 -11.51 -1.12
N GLU A 67 -2.98 -12.42 -2.08
CA GLU A 67 -1.64 -12.90 -2.40
C GLU A 67 -0.83 -11.87 -3.19
N GLY A 68 0.43 -11.74 -2.82
CA GLY A 68 1.37 -10.89 -3.51
C GLY A 68 0.93 -9.43 -3.60
N VAL A 69 1.48 -8.76 -4.61
CA VAL A 69 1.10 -7.43 -5.07
C VAL A 69 0.96 -7.50 -6.59
N ILE A 70 -0.12 -6.94 -7.16
CA ILE A 70 -0.37 -6.94 -8.61
C ILE A 70 -0.19 -8.31 -9.30
N GLY A 71 -0.55 -9.41 -8.61
CA GLY A 71 -0.40 -10.78 -9.11
C GLY A 71 1.03 -11.35 -9.04
N LYS A 72 1.96 -10.68 -8.37
CA LYS A 72 3.37 -11.10 -8.23
C LYS A 72 3.76 -11.24 -6.76
N LYS A 73 4.67 -12.18 -6.47
CA LYS A 73 5.29 -12.40 -5.15
C LYS A 73 6.80 -12.07 -5.24
N PRO A 74 7.17 -10.77 -5.28
CA PRO A 74 8.54 -10.36 -5.58
C PRO A 74 9.53 -10.83 -4.51
N VAL A 75 10.67 -11.31 -4.98
CA VAL A 75 11.88 -11.52 -4.17
C VAL A 75 12.71 -10.24 -4.27
N ILE A 76 13.14 -9.71 -3.13
CA ILE A 76 13.88 -8.45 -3.03
C ILE A 76 15.20 -8.77 -2.33
N LYS A 77 16.31 -8.67 -3.06
CA LYS A 77 17.65 -8.93 -2.51
C LYS A 77 18.12 -7.76 -1.63
N PRO A 78 19.15 -7.95 -0.79
CA PRO A 78 19.76 -6.88 -0.03
C PRO A 78 20.15 -5.69 -0.92
N GLY A 79 19.73 -4.49 -0.55
CA GLY A 79 19.97 -3.24 -1.29
C GLY A 79 19.06 -3.01 -2.50
N GLU A 80 18.26 -3.99 -2.91
CA GLU A 80 17.32 -3.84 -4.02
C GLU A 80 15.97 -3.27 -3.57
N SER A 81 15.19 -2.79 -4.55
CA SER A 81 13.83 -2.32 -4.34
C SER A 81 12.86 -2.87 -5.38
N TYR A 82 11.60 -2.95 -4.99
CA TYR A 82 10.50 -3.31 -5.86
C TYR A 82 9.40 -2.26 -5.77
N THR A 83 8.98 -1.72 -6.92
CA THR A 83 7.94 -0.69 -6.99
C THR A 83 6.74 -1.21 -7.76
N TYR A 84 5.54 -0.93 -7.26
CA TYR A 84 4.31 -1.15 -7.99
C TYR A 84 3.32 0.00 -7.79
N SER A 85 2.39 0.10 -8.73
CA SER A 85 1.33 1.10 -8.72
C SER A 85 -0.02 0.38 -8.69
N SER A 86 -0.98 0.93 -7.97
CA SER A 86 -2.37 0.47 -8.00
C SER A 86 -3.31 1.64 -7.65
N GLY A 87 -4.61 1.37 -7.62
CA GLY A 87 -5.63 2.39 -7.42
C GLY A 87 -6.60 2.05 -6.30
N CYS A 88 -7.25 3.08 -5.77
CA CYS A 88 -8.33 3.00 -4.81
C CYS A 88 -9.45 3.95 -5.23
N LEU A 89 -10.69 3.47 -5.19
CA LEU A 89 -11.88 4.29 -5.42
C LEU A 89 -12.57 4.52 -4.07
N LEU A 90 -12.75 5.78 -3.69
CA LEU A 90 -13.47 6.17 -2.49
C LEU A 90 -14.79 6.85 -2.85
N SER A 91 -15.75 6.82 -1.93
CA SER A 91 -16.97 7.64 -2.04
C SER A 91 -16.76 9.05 -1.49
N SER A 92 -15.82 9.23 -0.57
CA SER A 92 -15.37 10.53 -0.05
C SER A 92 -14.19 11.12 -0.83
N PRO A 93 -14.05 12.46 -0.93
CA PRO A 93 -12.84 13.09 -1.44
C PRO A 93 -11.63 12.96 -0.49
N ILE A 94 -11.85 12.44 0.73
CA ILE A 94 -10.82 12.20 1.74
C ILE A 94 -10.98 10.79 2.33
N GLY A 95 -9.85 10.09 2.46
CA GLY A 95 -9.73 8.84 3.18
C GLY A 95 -8.30 8.56 3.61
N ALA A 96 -8.06 7.34 4.06
CA ALA A 96 -6.72 6.87 4.40
C ALA A 96 -6.61 5.36 4.17
N MET A 97 -5.40 4.88 3.98
CA MET A 97 -5.10 3.45 3.94
C MET A 97 -3.94 3.14 4.87
N LYS A 98 -3.99 1.96 5.48
CA LYS A 98 -2.86 1.37 6.23
C LYS A 98 -2.88 -0.14 6.05
N GLY A 99 -1.81 -0.81 6.43
CA GLY A 99 -1.79 -2.26 6.30
C GLY A 99 -0.44 -2.87 6.61
N TYR A 100 -0.23 -4.06 6.08
CA TYR A 100 1.05 -4.73 6.17
C TYR A 100 1.27 -5.74 5.04
N PHE A 101 2.54 -6.03 4.77
CA PHE A 101 2.94 -7.19 3.99
C PHE A 101 3.38 -8.31 4.92
N ASN A 102 3.02 -9.54 4.59
CA ASN A 102 3.72 -10.70 5.12
C ASN A 102 4.87 -11.05 4.17
N MET A 103 6.03 -11.30 4.75
CA MET A 103 7.25 -11.65 4.04
C MET A 103 7.90 -12.87 4.64
N VAL A 104 8.70 -13.57 3.84
CA VAL A 104 9.59 -14.65 4.28
C VAL A 104 11.02 -14.22 4.06
N ASN A 105 11.87 -14.44 5.06
CA ASN A 105 13.32 -14.27 4.93
C ASN A 105 13.94 -15.62 4.51
N PHE A 106 14.73 -15.64 3.44
CA PHE A 106 15.26 -16.91 2.91
C PHE A 106 16.40 -17.50 3.72
N THR A 107 17.18 -16.68 4.43
CA THR A 107 18.27 -17.15 5.29
C THR A 107 17.72 -17.85 6.54
N THR A 108 16.71 -17.25 7.17
CA THR A 108 16.15 -17.75 8.44
C THR A 108 14.92 -18.63 8.27
N THR A 109 14.36 -18.69 7.05
CA THR A 109 13.06 -19.30 6.69
C THR A 109 11.86 -18.79 7.49
N ARG A 110 12.03 -17.74 8.30
CA ARG A 110 10.97 -17.18 9.15
C ARG A 110 10.07 -16.24 8.37
N SER A 111 8.78 -16.32 8.67
CA SER A 111 7.80 -15.34 8.25
C SER A 111 7.79 -14.13 9.19
N PHE A 112 7.59 -12.94 8.64
CA PHE A 112 7.47 -11.71 9.41
C PHE A 112 6.56 -10.69 8.72
N ARG A 113 6.06 -9.75 9.52
CA ARG A 113 5.21 -8.65 9.06
C ARG A 113 6.03 -7.39 8.85
N VAL A 114 5.76 -6.69 7.75
CA VAL A 114 6.29 -5.36 7.43
C VAL A 114 5.13 -4.38 7.37
N THR A 115 5.17 -3.36 8.23
CA THR A 115 4.10 -2.37 8.32
C THR A 115 4.12 -1.45 7.11
N ILE A 116 2.95 -1.20 6.55
CA ILE A 116 2.73 -0.12 5.59
C ILE A 116 2.24 1.09 6.41
N PRO A 117 2.92 2.24 6.35
CA PRO A 117 2.53 3.41 7.11
C PRO A 117 1.12 3.86 6.71
N THR A 118 0.39 4.47 7.64
CA THR A 118 -0.88 5.11 7.27
C THR A 118 -0.60 6.27 6.32
N PHE A 119 -1.27 6.29 5.17
CA PHE A 119 -1.21 7.40 4.22
C PHE A 119 -2.60 7.93 3.93
N LYS A 120 -2.67 9.25 3.70
CA LYS A 120 -3.90 9.94 3.36
C LYS A 120 -4.14 9.86 1.85
N LEU A 121 -5.40 9.69 1.50
CA LEU A 121 -5.92 9.87 0.15
C LEU A 121 -6.77 11.14 0.21
N SER A 122 -6.40 12.18 -0.52
CA SER A 122 -7.08 13.48 -0.40
C SER A 122 -7.07 14.19 -1.74
N ALA A 123 -8.25 14.57 -2.22
CA ALA A 123 -8.37 15.39 -3.41
C ALA A 123 -7.88 16.81 -3.10
N PRO A 124 -7.17 17.49 -4.03
CA PRO A 124 -6.57 18.80 -3.75
C PRO A 124 -7.57 19.84 -3.24
N PHE A 125 -8.79 19.86 -3.78
CA PHE A 125 -9.86 20.79 -3.37
C PHE A 125 -10.49 20.47 -2.00
N ALA A 126 -10.15 19.32 -1.40
CA ALA A 126 -10.65 18.92 -0.10
C ALA A 126 -9.64 19.20 1.03
N ILE A 127 -8.43 19.67 0.69
CA ILE A 127 -7.42 20.12 1.63
C ILE A 127 -7.41 21.65 1.57
N ASN A 128 -7.80 22.30 2.67
CA ASN A 128 -7.66 23.76 2.83
C ASN A 128 -6.21 24.13 3.12
#